data_AF-S3YCR4-F1
#
_entry.id   AF-S3YCR4-F1
#
_cell.length_a   1.000
_cell.length_b   1.000
_cell.length_c   1.000
_cell.angle_alpha   90.00
_cell.angle_beta   90.00
_cell.angle_gamma   90.00
#
_symmetry.space_group_name_H-M   'P 1'
#
loop_
_entity.id
_entity.type
_entity.pdbx_description
1 polymer ?
#
loop_
_entity_poly.entity_id
_entity_poly.type
_entity_poly.pdbx_seq_one_letter_code
_entity_poly.pdbx_strand_id
1 'polypeptide(L)'
;MKAKMMYAFGLLSVFVLFACSDEENEPPIVAVESISISPSSISLERDKTYQLQAEVTPKEATEKKVLWSSSDTQVATVSENGLVTGVNKGTAVITVTAGGKSATCEVTVTWEVQSVMVSPATLTMTKVGETSQLTATVLPEGAGEVVWSSSNEAVITVSPEGLVTAVGEGSAIITATAGGKSATCEVAVEISYVTIDGNKATVQLDGATTEEMAKAVKEAAEAGVTEFVLYGDYTAIGYYSSNIFNGIETELIDFSKVTGWPVDEDGLAKLPDNLFYNYKNVDFSGIKEVILPNEIQSIGLRAFYSCKNLRRIEAPGIRKLANQVFQSCTQLAEVNMPELIEIGRSCFSSSALTKVNFPKVTTVGGFAFSMCRQLTEVSLPKVKTIGVIEPEGVTSRTDAKVFGDCSKLEKVYLPEVITLGDMAFNGCKALKEIELPEVTEIGLTALMNCSALVSARLPKATYFDRDVFTNCETLSRLYLLAEGGISVKSTTFGPADHVTKNIDLTLHPNKESEVKDPFVGEGKEWKGHNWKSISFAEN
;
A
#
# COMPACT_ATOMS: atom_id res chain seq x y z
N MET A 1 6.43 -28.30 -58.12
CA MET A 1 6.49 -29.76 -57.89
C MET A 1 5.49 -30.44 -58.81
N LYS A 2 5.96 -31.42 -59.60
CA LYS A 2 5.26 -32.56 -60.24
C LYS A 2 3.91 -32.29 -60.95
N ALA A 3 3.86 -32.19 -62.28
CA ALA A 3 3.86 -33.27 -63.29
C ALA A 3 2.53 -34.05 -63.42
N LYS A 4 1.88 -34.00 -64.60
CA LYS A 4 1.44 -35.13 -65.48
C LYS A 4 0.36 -34.72 -66.51
N MET A 5 0.62 -34.91 -67.82
CA MET A 5 -0.02 -35.87 -68.77
C MET A 5 -1.36 -35.35 -69.37
N MET A 6 -1.79 -35.56 -70.62
CA MET A 6 -1.40 -36.44 -71.72
C MET A 6 -2.20 -36.06 -73.01
N TYR A 7 -1.52 -36.06 -74.18
CA TYR A 7 -1.93 -36.40 -75.56
C TYR A 7 -3.36 -36.26 -76.11
N ALA A 8 -3.47 -35.73 -77.35
CA ALA A 8 -3.99 -36.48 -78.51
C ALA A 8 -3.54 -35.83 -79.85
N PHE A 9 -3.20 -36.68 -80.82
CA PHE A 9 -2.47 -36.45 -82.07
C PHE A 9 -3.38 -36.70 -83.28
N GLY A 10 -3.04 -36.13 -84.44
CA GLY A 10 -3.48 -36.59 -85.77
C GLY A 10 -4.42 -35.61 -86.49
N LEU A 11 -4.28 -35.27 -87.76
CA LEU A 11 -3.58 -35.90 -88.87
C LEU A 11 -3.04 -34.81 -89.82
N LEU A 12 -1.81 -34.98 -90.31
CA LEU A 12 -1.23 -34.24 -91.42
C LEU A 12 -1.21 -35.21 -92.62
N SER A 13 -1.88 -34.90 -93.72
CA SER A 13 -1.71 -35.59 -95.00
C SER A 13 -1.23 -34.60 -96.05
N VAL A 14 0.03 -34.77 -96.42
CA VAL A 14 0.74 -34.06 -97.48
C VAL A 14 0.17 -34.48 -98.84
N PHE A 15 -0.17 -33.50 -99.69
CA PHE A 15 -0.22 -33.71 -101.13
C PHE A 15 0.69 -32.71 -101.85
N VAL A 16 1.45 -33.30 -102.75
CA VAL A 16 2.63 -32.83 -103.50
C VAL A 16 2.26 -31.91 -104.68
N LEU A 17 3.09 -30.86 -104.89
CA LEU A 17 3.52 -30.12 -106.11
C LEU A 17 2.50 -29.84 -107.26
N PHE A 18 2.56 -28.80 -108.09
CA PHE A 18 3.65 -28.03 -108.70
C PHE A 18 3.04 -26.73 -109.27
N ALA A 19 3.85 -25.66 -109.27
CA ALA A 19 3.88 -24.53 -110.20
C ALA A 19 2.59 -23.75 -110.54
N CYS A 20 2.56 -22.45 -110.25
CA CYS A 20 2.94 -21.42 -111.22
C CYS A 20 3.03 -20.06 -110.55
N SER A 21 3.89 -19.21 -111.10
CA SER A 21 4.14 -17.81 -110.82
C SER A 21 2.90 -16.98 -110.48
N ASP A 22 2.98 -16.19 -109.41
CA ASP A 22 2.57 -14.78 -109.44
C ASP A 22 3.35 -14.04 -108.34
N GLU A 23 4.08 -13.00 -108.74
CA GLU A 23 4.57 -11.97 -107.81
C GLU A 23 3.36 -11.26 -107.22
N GLU A 24 2.81 -11.78 -106.12
CA GLU A 24 1.94 -10.99 -105.25
C GLU A 24 2.81 -9.96 -104.53
N ASN A 25 2.83 -8.75 -105.08
CA ASN A 25 3.29 -7.52 -104.48
C ASN A 25 2.67 -7.38 -103.07
N GLU A 26 3.45 -7.67 -102.01
CA GLU A 26 3.01 -7.42 -100.64
C GLU A 26 2.58 -5.94 -100.52
N PRO A 27 1.39 -5.64 -99.98
CA PRO A 27 0.93 -4.25 -99.89
C PRO A 27 1.93 -3.42 -99.06
N PRO A 28 2.19 -2.15 -99.43
CA PRO A 28 3.19 -1.33 -98.75
C PRO A 28 2.86 -1.20 -97.26
N ILE A 29 3.82 -1.56 -96.40
CA ILE A 29 3.70 -1.38 -94.94
C ILE A 29 3.77 0.11 -94.63
N VAL A 30 2.65 0.69 -94.21
CA VAL A 30 2.58 2.07 -93.71
C VAL A 30 2.84 2.03 -92.20
N ALA A 31 4.01 2.49 -91.78
CA ALA A 31 4.41 2.49 -90.37
C ALA A 31 3.61 3.49 -89.54
N VAL A 32 3.41 3.19 -88.25
CA VAL A 32 2.81 4.14 -87.30
C VAL A 32 3.81 5.26 -87.01
N GLU A 33 3.45 6.50 -87.34
CA GLU A 33 4.28 7.68 -87.05
C GLU A 33 4.10 8.14 -85.60
N SER A 34 2.85 8.21 -85.14
CA SER A 34 2.51 8.58 -83.77
C SER A 34 1.17 7.97 -83.31
N ILE A 35 0.99 7.90 -81.98
CA ILE A 35 -0.28 7.57 -81.34
C ILE A 35 -0.59 8.67 -80.32
N SER A 36 -1.85 9.08 -80.22
CA SER A 36 -2.34 10.02 -79.22
C SER A 36 -3.40 9.38 -78.35
N ILE A 37 -3.57 9.92 -77.14
CA ILE A 37 -4.58 9.51 -76.17
C ILE A 37 -5.29 10.77 -75.67
N SER A 38 -6.61 10.73 -75.57
CA SER A 38 -7.40 11.89 -75.13
C SER A 38 -8.45 11.47 -74.09
N PRO A 39 -8.57 12.21 -72.97
CA PRO A 39 -7.67 13.28 -72.51
C PRO A 39 -6.35 12.73 -71.93
N SER A 40 -5.35 13.60 -71.71
CA SER A 40 -4.05 13.22 -71.12
C SER A 40 -4.10 12.95 -69.61
N SER A 41 -5.18 13.36 -68.94
CA SER A 41 -5.47 12.99 -67.55
C SER A 41 -6.98 12.97 -67.28
N ILE A 42 -7.39 12.11 -66.34
CA ILE A 42 -8.78 11.99 -65.85
C ILE A 42 -8.80 11.81 -64.33
N SER A 43 -9.90 12.25 -63.71
CA SER A 43 -10.21 12.01 -62.29
C SER A 43 -11.48 11.16 -62.18
N LEU A 44 -11.44 10.08 -61.41
CA LEU A 44 -12.57 9.15 -61.23
C LEU A 44 -12.86 8.87 -59.77
N GLU A 45 -14.14 8.66 -59.44
CA GLU A 45 -14.52 8.01 -58.18
C GLU A 45 -14.42 6.49 -58.30
N ARG A 46 -14.49 5.78 -57.16
CA ARG A 46 -14.50 4.31 -57.13
C ARG A 46 -15.61 3.75 -58.02
N ASP A 47 -15.30 2.70 -58.76
CA ASP A 47 -16.21 1.97 -59.65
C ASP A 47 -16.82 2.81 -60.78
N LYS A 48 -16.40 4.08 -60.93
CA LYS A 48 -16.74 4.91 -62.09
C LYS A 48 -15.79 4.60 -63.23
N THR A 49 -16.33 4.71 -64.44
CA THR A 49 -15.61 4.38 -65.67
C THR A 49 -15.45 5.57 -66.58
N TYR A 50 -14.37 5.60 -67.36
CA TYR A 50 -14.16 6.57 -68.42
C TYR A 50 -13.60 5.90 -69.67
N GLN A 51 -14.17 6.22 -70.82
CA GLN A 51 -13.72 5.68 -72.10
C GLN A 51 -12.61 6.58 -72.67
N LEU A 52 -11.38 6.08 -72.71
CA LEU A 52 -10.28 6.79 -73.37
C LEU A 52 -10.38 6.62 -74.89
N GLN A 53 -9.96 7.66 -75.61
CA GLN A 53 -9.87 7.65 -77.07
C GLN A 53 -8.39 7.59 -77.47
N ALA A 54 -8.05 6.68 -78.38
CA ALA A 54 -6.72 6.58 -78.98
C ALA A 54 -6.81 6.78 -80.49
N GLU A 55 -5.91 7.60 -81.05
CA GLU A 55 -5.82 7.86 -82.49
C GLU A 55 -4.41 7.54 -83.01
N VAL A 56 -4.32 6.72 -84.06
CA VAL A 56 -3.07 6.31 -84.72
C VAL A 56 -2.89 7.13 -85.99
N THR A 57 -1.73 7.74 -86.17
CA THR A 57 -1.38 8.56 -87.35
C THR A 57 -0.20 7.92 -88.10
N PRO A 58 -0.24 7.81 -89.44
CA PRO A 58 -1.36 8.15 -90.34
C PRO A 58 -2.54 7.16 -90.23
N LYS A 59 -3.75 7.58 -90.61
CA LYS A 59 -4.97 6.75 -90.51
C LYS A 59 -4.88 5.47 -91.35
N GLU A 60 -4.00 5.45 -92.34
CA GLU A 60 -3.73 4.38 -93.28
C GLU A 60 -2.68 3.37 -92.78
N ALA A 61 -2.11 3.56 -91.58
CA ALA A 61 -1.09 2.69 -91.00
C ALA A 61 -1.52 1.21 -91.00
N THR A 62 -0.60 0.29 -91.32
CA THR A 62 -0.92 -1.14 -91.44
C THR A 62 -1.06 -1.81 -90.06
N GLU A 63 -0.36 -1.31 -89.04
CA GLU A 63 -0.36 -1.85 -87.66
C GLU A 63 -1.27 -1.07 -86.69
N LYS A 64 -2.60 -1.08 -86.92
CA LYS A 64 -3.57 -0.28 -86.12
C LYS A 64 -4.00 -0.90 -84.80
N LYS A 65 -3.57 -2.11 -84.48
CA LYS A 65 -3.99 -2.78 -83.25
C LYS A 65 -3.41 -2.04 -82.04
N VAL A 66 -4.28 -1.44 -81.24
CA VAL A 66 -3.89 -0.77 -79.99
C VAL A 66 -3.85 -1.78 -78.84
N LEU A 67 -2.88 -1.62 -77.95
CA LEU A 67 -2.76 -2.38 -76.71
C LEU A 67 -2.78 -1.41 -75.53
N TRP A 68 -3.61 -1.71 -74.54
CA TRP A 68 -3.79 -0.91 -73.34
C TRP A 68 -3.16 -1.61 -72.14
N SER A 69 -2.55 -0.83 -71.24
CA SER A 69 -2.03 -1.32 -69.98
C SER A 69 -2.17 -0.26 -68.89
N SER A 70 -2.41 -0.70 -67.65
CA SER A 70 -2.34 0.17 -66.47
C SER A 70 -1.02 -0.05 -65.74
N SER A 71 -0.42 1.03 -65.23
CA SER A 71 0.75 0.94 -64.35
C SER A 71 0.41 0.34 -62.98
N ASP A 72 -0.83 0.49 -62.52
CA ASP A 72 -1.31 -0.08 -61.25
C ASP A 72 -2.80 -0.43 -61.36
N THR A 73 -3.07 -1.73 -61.55
CA THR A 73 -4.43 -2.27 -61.64
C THR A 73 -5.15 -2.29 -60.31
N GLN A 74 -4.47 -2.12 -59.18
CA GLN A 74 -5.12 -1.92 -57.88
C GLN A 74 -5.69 -0.50 -57.75
N VAL A 75 -5.16 0.47 -58.49
CA VAL A 75 -5.68 1.86 -58.50
C VAL A 75 -6.68 2.05 -59.63
N ALA A 76 -6.34 1.70 -60.87
CA ALA A 76 -7.27 1.79 -62.00
C ALA A 76 -7.01 0.67 -63.02
N THR A 77 -8.08 0.05 -63.53
CA THR A 77 -7.98 -0.95 -64.59
C THR A 77 -8.35 -0.33 -65.93
N VAL A 78 -7.85 -0.91 -67.03
CA VAL A 78 -8.24 -0.56 -68.40
C VAL A 78 -8.54 -1.84 -69.17
N SER A 79 -9.65 -1.88 -69.89
CA SER A 79 -10.01 -3.02 -70.73
C SER A 79 -9.40 -2.92 -72.13
N GLU A 80 -9.53 -3.97 -72.95
CA GLU A 80 -8.96 -4.04 -74.29
C GLU A 80 -9.47 -2.95 -75.25
N ASN A 81 -10.63 -2.34 -74.96
CA ASN A 81 -11.20 -1.26 -75.75
C ASN A 81 -10.91 0.14 -75.18
N GLY A 82 -10.09 0.28 -74.14
CA GLY A 82 -9.73 1.56 -73.53
C GLY A 82 -10.72 2.10 -72.48
N LEU A 83 -11.70 1.28 -72.04
CA LEU A 83 -12.55 1.64 -70.90
C LEU A 83 -11.76 1.50 -69.59
N VAL A 84 -11.53 2.62 -68.91
CA VAL A 84 -10.87 2.71 -67.61
C VAL A 84 -11.89 2.60 -66.49
N THR A 85 -11.59 1.85 -65.42
CA THR A 85 -12.41 1.75 -64.20
C THR A 85 -11.56 2.10 -62.98
N GLY A 86 -12.03 3.03 -62.14
CA GLY A 86 -11.36 3.33 -60.87
C GLY A 86 -11.57 2.23 -59.82
N VAL A 87 -10.49 1.79 -59.16
CA VAL A 87 -10.50 0.67 -58.20
C VAL A 87 -10.18 1.14 -56.79
N ASN A 88 -8.96 1.64 -56.52
CA ASN A 88 -8.56 2.18 -55.22
C ASN A 88 -8.02 3.61 -55.35
N LYS A 89 -8.12 4.39 -54.27
CA LYS A 89 -7.58 5.74 -54.19
C LYS A 89 -6.10 5.76 -54.55
N GLY A 90 -5.69 6.62 -55.47
CA GLY A 90 -4.32 6.73 -55.93
C GLY A 90 -4.22 7.24 -57.36
N THR A 91 -3.01 7.18 -57.92
CA THR A 91 -2.75 7.58 -59.31
C THR A 91 -2.15 6.41 -60.08
N ALA A 92 -2.74 6.08 -61.23
CA ALA A 92 -2.25 5.10 -62.18
C ALA A 92 -2.09 5.72 -63.56
N VAL A 93 -1.09 5.29 -64.31
CA VAL A 93 -0.86 5.73 -65.69
C VAL A 93 -1.37 4.66 -66.64
N ILE A 94 -2.36 5.02 -67.46
CA ILE A 94 -2.85 4.17 -68.54
C ILE A 94 -2.02 4.46 -69.79
N THR A 95 -1.39 3.42 -70.32
CA THR A 95 -0.57 3.49 -71.54
C THR A 95 -1.29 2.79 -72.68
N VAL A 96 -1.35 3.46 -73.84
CA VAL A 96 -1.77 2.85 -75.11
C VAL A 96 -0.57 2.75 -76.04
N THR A 97 -0.42 1.61 -76.71
CA THR A 97 0.67 1.35 -77.66
C THR A 97 0.17 0.83 -79.01
N ALA A 98 0.78 1.28 -80.11
CA ALA A 98 0.57 0.76 -81.47
C ALA A 98 1.85 0.99 -82.31
N GLY A 99 2.26 0.01 -83.12
CA GLY A 99 3.42 0.11 -84.02
C GLY A 99 4.72 0.60 -83.36
N GLY A 100 4.96 0.21 -82.10
CA GLY A 100 6.15 0.62 -81.33
C GLY A 100 6.11 2.05 -80.75
N LYS A 101 5.00 2.79 -80.91
CA LYS A 101 4.76 4.11 -80.30
C LYS A 101 3.83 3.99 -79.10
N SER A 102 3.91 4.95 -78.17
CA SER A 102 3.09 4.98 -76.95
C SER A 102 2.54 6.37 -76.63
N ALA A 103 1.35 6.42 -76.05
CA ALA A 103 0.78 7.60 -75.42
C ALA A 103 0.21 7.23 -74.04
N THR A 104 0.17 8.20 -73.12
CA THR A 104 -0.20 7.96 -71.72
C THR A 104 -1.30 8.90 -71.22
N CYS A 105 -2.20 8.38 -70.41
CA CYS A 105 -3.21 9.13 -69.66
C CYS A 105 -3.01 8.89 -68.16
N GLU A 106 -2.89 9.97 -67.38
CA GLU A 106 -2.84 9.87 -65.92
C GLU A 106 -4.26 9.75 -65.34
N VAL A 107 -4.52 8.69 -64.60
CA VAL A 107 -5.80 8.43 -63.95
C VAL A 107 -5.64 8.60 -62.46
N THR A 108 -6.32 9.58 -61.89
CA THR A 108 -6.37 9.79 -60.44
C THR A 108 -7.72 9.32 -59.92
N VAL A 109 -7.72 8.33 -59.03
CA VAL A 109 -8.92 7.84 -58.36
C VAL A 109 -9.02 8.51 -56.99
N THR A 110 -10.09 9.28 -56.76
CA THR A 110 -10.32 10.00 -55.51
C THR A 110 -11.76 9.81 -55.07
N TRP A 111 -11.98 9.75 -53.75
CA TRP A 111 -13.32 9.79 -53.19
C TRP A 111 -13.28 10.41 -51.80
N GLU A 112 -14.27 11.25 -51.48
CA GLU A 112 -14.38 11.93 -50.19
C GLU A 112 -14.98 11.00 -49.13
N VAL A 113 -14.63 11.25 -47.86
CA VAL A 113 -15.25 10.54 -46.74
C VAL A 113 -16.70 11.00 -46.59
N GLN A 114 -17.64 10.06 -46.70
CA GLN A 114 -19.07 10.34 -46.56
C GLN A 114 -19.51 10.27 -45.09
N SER A 115 -19.07 9.23 -44.39
CA SER A 115 -19.38 9.03 -42.97
C SER A 115 -18.29 8.26 -42.24
N VAL A 116 -18.24 8.44 -40.92
CA VAL A 116 -17.44 7.68 -39.98
C VAL A 116 -18.41 7.11 -38.94
N MET A 117 -18.21 5.88 -38.53
CA MET A 117 -18.94 5.25 -37.42
C MET A 117 -17.95 4.66 -36.43
N VAL A 118 -18.27 4.71 -35.14
CA VAL A 118 -17.50 4.07 -34.08
C VAL A 118 -18.37 3.02 -33.39
N SER A 119 -17.80 1.84 -33.11
CA SER A 119 -18.44 0.78 -32.35
C SER A 119 -17.51 0.24 -31.26
N PRO A 120 -17.99 0.03 -30.03
CA PRO A 120 -19.31 0.43 -29.52
C PRO A 120 -19.47 1.97 -29.39
N ALA A 121 -20.70 2.46 -29.31
CA ALA A 121 -21.00 3.89 -29.14
C ALA A 121 -20.86 4.37 -27.68
N THR A 122 -20.95 3.46 -26.73
CA THR A 122 -20.69 3.69 -25.31
C THR A 122 -19.89 2.52 -24.72
N LEU A 123 -19.11 2.80 -23.69
CA LEU A 123 -18.31 1.80 -22.98
C LEU A 123 -18.25 2.15 -21.48
N THR A 124 -18.39 1.16 -20.62
CA THR A 124 -18.13 1.29 -19.19
C THR A 124 -16.95 0.40 -18.81
N MET A 125 -15.98 0.96 -18.10
CA MET A 125 -14.78 0.28 -17.61
C MET A 125 -14.74 0.40 -16.09
N THR A 126 -14.16 -0.59 -15.40
CA THR A 126 -14.31 -0.74 -13.95
C THR A 126 -13.00 -0.75 -13.18
N LYS A 127 -11.86 -0.72 -13.88
CA LYS A 127 -10.53 -0.72 -13.28
C LYS A 127 -9.52 0.06 -14.13
N VAL A 128 -8.52 0.64 -13.47
CA VAL A 128 -7.36 1.23 -14.15
C VAL A 128 -6.60 0.14 -14.92
N GLY A 129 -6.16 0.47 -16.13
CA GLY A 129 -5.45 -0.45 -17.03
C GLY A 129 -6.35 -1.45 -17.75
N GLU A 130 -7.67 -1.43 -17.53
CA GLU A 130 -8.61 -2.14 -18.40
C GLU A 130 -8.49 -1.59 -19.82
N THR A 131 -8.59 -2.48 -20.82
CA THR A 131 -8.51 -2.10 -22.22
C THR A 131 -9.72 -2.61 -22.99
N SER A 132 -10.11 -1.88 -24.03
CA SER A 132 -11.17 -2.29 -24.97
C SER A 132 -10.84 -1.80 -26.37
N GLN A 133 -11.15 -2.59 -27.38
CA GLN A 133 -10.89 -2.23 -28.77
C GLN A 133 -12.11 -1.52 -29.35
N LEU A 134 -11.95 -0.27 -29.78
CA LEU A 134 -12.94 0.41 -30.60
C LEU A 134 -12.68 0.12 -32.08
N THR A 135 -13.76 0.03 -32.85
CA THR A 135 -13.69 -0.11 -34.32
C THR A 135 -14.25 1.13 -34.97
N ALA A 136 -13.47 1.80 -35.82
CA ALA A 136 -13.93 2.86 -36.69
C ALA A 136 -14.17 2.34 -38.11
N THR A 137 -15.33 2.61 -38.68
CA THR A 137 -15.65 2.28 -40.08
C THR A 137 -15.82 3.57 -40.87
N VAL A 138 -15.05 3.72 -41.96
CA VAL A 138 -15.11 4.86 -42.87
C VAL A 138 -15.82 4.45 -44.15
N LEU A 139 -16.87 5.18 -44.54
CA LEU A 139 -17.58 4.94 -45.79
C LEU A 139 -17.32 6.08 -46.81
N PRO A 140 -17.07 5.74 -48.09
CA PRO A 140 -16.83 4.39 -48.61
C PRO A 140 -15.49 3.80 -48.11
N GLU A 141 -15.39 2.48 -48.07
CA GLU A 141 -14.20 1.77 -47.57
C GLU A 141 -12.92 2.27 -48.30
N GLY A 142 -11.90 2.67 -47.53
CA GLY A 142 -10.63 3.19 -48.05
C GLY A 142 -10.60 4.70 -48.34
N ALA A 143 -11.63 5.48 -47.98
CA ALA A 143 -11.69 6.93 -48.26
C ALA A 143 -10.69 7.80 -47.52
N GLY A 144 -10.41 7.42 -46.29
CA GLY A 144 -9.50 8.15 -45.44
C GLY A 144 -8.99 7.26 -44.33
N GLU A 145 -7.83 7.64 -43.82
CA GLU A 145 -7.27 7.08 -42.60
C GLU A 145 -8.00 7.67 -41.40
N VAL A 146 -8.18 6.85 -40.36
CA VAL A 146 -8.81 7.26 -39.12
C VAL A 146 -7.75 7.83 -38.19
N VAL A 147 -8.04 9.00 -37.63
CA VAL A 147 -7.27 9.60 -36.53
C VAL A 147 -8.14 9.57 -35.27
N TRP A 148 -7.58 9.03 -34.19
CA TRP A 148 -8.24 8.95 -32.89
C TRP A 148 -7.80 10.07 -31.97
N SER A 149 -8.71 10.52 -31.10
CA SER A 149 -8.40 11.44 -30.00
C SER A 149 -9.27 11.15 -28.78
N SER A 150 -8.76 11.50 -27.59
CA SER A 150 -9.50 11.48 -26.33
C SER A 150 -9.77 12.89 -25.85
N SER A 151 -10.98 13.14 -25.34
CA SER A 151 -11.31 14.42 -24.70
C SER A 151 -10.63 14.60 -23.34
N ASN A 152 -10.17 13.52 -22.70
CA ASN A 152 -9.50 13.55 -21.40
C ASN A 152 -8.55 12.35 -21.24
N GLU A 153 -7.27 12.55 -21.57
CA GLU A 153 -6.23 11.52 -21.50
C GLU A 153 -5.86 11.11 -20.07
N ALA A 154 -6.23 11.90 -19.05
CA ALA A 154 -6.07 11.49 -17.65
C ALA A 154 -7.10 10.42 -17.22
N VAL A 155 -8.18 10.24 -17.99
CA VAL A 155 -9.24 9.25 -17.73
C VAL A 155 -9.15 8.07 -18.69
N ILE A 156 -9.03 8.33 -20.00
CA ILE A 156 -8.92 7.30 -21.05
C ILE A 156 -7.90 7.75 -22.11
N THR A 157 -7.00 6.86 -22.48
CA THR A 157 -6.13 7.01 -23.66
C THR A 157 -6.61 6.13 -24.81
N VAL A 158 -6.24 6.45 -26.04
CA VAL A 158 -6.57 5.67 -27.25
C VAL A 158 -5.35 5.54 -28.16
N SER A 159 -5.06 4.33 -28.63
CA SER A 159 -3.96 4.09 -29.58
C SER A 159 -4.35 4.49 -31.02
N PRO A 160 -3.40 4.61 -31.95
CA PRO A 160 -3.69 4.81 -33.37
C PRO A 160 -4.59 3.73 -33.99
N GLU A 161 -4.57 2.52 -33.44
CA GLU A 161 -5.41 1.39 -33.85
C GLU A 161 -6.79 1.38 -33.17
N GLY A 162 -7.10 2.33 -32.29
CA GLY A 162 -8.38 2.43 -31.59
C GLY A 162 -8.47 1.61 -30.29
N LEU A 163 -7.35 1.13 -29.76
CA LEU A 163 -7.33 0.46 -28.46
C LEU A 163 -7.42 1.50 -27.34
N VAL A 164 -8.52 1.51 -26.60
CA VAL A 164 -8.70 2.40 -25.44
C VAL A 164 -8.19 1.75 -24.16
N THR A 165 -7.57 2.56 -23.29
CA THR A 165 -7.05 2.12 -21.98
C THR A 165 -7.52 3.06 -20.88
N ALA A 166 -8.13 2.52 -19.83
CA ALA A 166 -8.51 3.27 -18.63
C ALA A 166 -7.29 3.73 -17.84
N VAL A 167 -7.23 5.02 -17.53
CA VAL A 167 -6.14 5.68 -16.80
C VAL A 167 -6.60 6.15 -15.42
N GLY A 168 -7.84 6.62 -15.28
CA GLY A 168 -8.40 7.12 -14.01
C GLY A 168 -9.92 7.17 -14.00
N GLU A 169 -10.53 7.41 -12.84
CA GLU A 169 -11.98 7.53 -12.68
C GLU A 169 -12.53 8.74 -13.43
N GLY A 170 -13.71 8.61 -14.04
CA GLY A 170 -14.42 9.70 -14.69
C GLY A 170 -14.98 9.35 -16.06
N SER A 171 -15.21 10.36 -16.90
CA SER A 171 -15.76 10.17 -18.25
C SER A 171 -14.90 10.85 -19.31
N ALA A 172 -14.75 10.21 -20.47
CA ALA A 172 -14.08 10.76 -21.64
C ALA A 172 -14.85 10.41 -22.93
N ILE A 173 -14.73 11.25 -23.95
CA ILE A 173 -15.28 11.00 -25.28
C ILE A 173 -14.12 10.69 -26.21
N ILE A 174 -14.17 9.51 -26.84
CA ILE A 174 -13.20 9.08 -27.84
C ILE A 174 -13.75 9.38 -29.22
N THR A 175 -12.99 10.13 -30.02
CA THR A 175 -13.42 10.60 -31.34
C THR A 175 -12.57 9.95 -32.43
N ALA A 176 -13.21 9.30 -33.40
CA ALA A 176 -12.60 8.89 -34.66
C ALA A 176 -12.89 9.94 -35.73
N THR A 177 -11.86 10.47 -36.39
CA THR A 177 -11.99 11.46 -37.46
C THR A 177 -11.35 10.96 -38.75
N ALA A 178 -12.06 11.07 -39.88
CA ALA A 178 -11.54 10.80 -41.22
C ALA A 178 -12.15 11.79 -42.23
N GLY A 179 -11.32 12.43 -43.06
CA GLY A 179 -11.77 13.33 -44.13
C GLY A 179 -12.71 14.46 -43.66
N GLY A 180 -12.51 14.99 -42.44
CA GLY A 180 -13.34 16.05 -41.86
C GLY A 180 -14.68 15.59 -41.27
N LYS A 181 -14.99 14.29 -41.30
CA LYS A 181 -16.13 13.66 -40.64
C LYS A 181 -15.68 12.97 -39.36
N SER A 182 -16.55 12.88 -38.36
CA SER A 182 -16.25 12.23 -37.09
C SER A 182 -17.41 11.41 -36.55
N ALA A 183 -17.07 10.43 -35.71
CA ALA A 183 -17.98 9.72 -34.83
C ALA A 183 -17.32 9.48 -33.47
N THR A 184 -18.13 9.26 -32.44
CA THR A 184 -17.67 9.25 -31.05
C THR A 184 -18.10 7.99 -30.31
N CYS A 185 -17.31 7.63 -29.30
CA CYS A 185 -17.66 6.66 -28.26
C CYS A 185 -17.60 7.38 -26.91
N GLU A 186 -18.67 7.33 -26.12
CA GLU A 186 -18.68 7.83 -24.74
C GLU A 186 -18.18 6.75 -23.79
N VAL A 187 -17.10 7.03 -23.07
CA VAL A 187 -16.49 6.09 -22.15
C VAL A 187 -16.61 6.59 -20.72
N ALA A 188 -17.17 5.76 -19.84
CA ALA A 188 -17.21 5.99 -18.39
C ALA A 188 -16.31 4.98 -17.68
N VAL A 189 -15.49 5.45 -16.75
CA VAL A 189 -14.62 4.64 -15.90
C VAL A 189 -15.12 4.77 -14.46
N GLU A 190 -15.70 3.70 -13.95
CA GLU A 190 -16.31 3.62 -12.61
C GLU A 190 -15.48 2.64 -11.76
N ILE A 191 -14.53 3.15 -10.99
CA ILE A 191 -13.62 2.31 -10.21
C ILE A 191 -14.24 2.00 -8.84
N SER A 192 -14.37 0.72 -8.52
CA SER A 192 -14.79 0.28 -7.19
C SER A 192 -13.57 -0.10 -6.35
N TYR A 193 -13.23 0.74 -5.38
CA TYR A 193 -12.17 0.47 -4.40
C TYR A 193 -12.65 -0.33 -3.20
N VAL A 194 -13.97 -0.33 -2.95
CA VAL A 194 -14.58 -0.91 -1.76
C VAL A 194 -15.70 -1.85 -2.16
N THR A 195 -15.60 -3.11 -1.74
CA THR A 195 -16.65 -4.11 -1.87
C THR A 195 -17.28 -4.39 -0.50
N ILE A 196 -18.57 -4.16 -0.36
CA ILE A 196 -19.31 -4.31 0.90
C ILE A 196 -20.04 -5.66 0.93
N ASP A 197 -19.90 -6.38 2.04
CA ASP A 197 -20.64 -7.60 2.39
C ASP A 197 -21.16 -7.48 3.83
N GLY A 198 -22.42 -7.09 3.98
CA GLY A 198 -23.03 -6.82 5.28
C GLY A 198 -22.37 -5.65 6.01
N ASN A 199 -21.87 -5.88 7.23
CA ASN A 199 -21.16 -4.88 8.04
C ASN A 199 -19.66 -4.79 7.74
N LYS A 200 -19.19 -5.54 6.73
CA LYS A 200 -17.77 -5.68 6.39
C LYS A 200 -17.49 -5.14 5.01
N ALA A 201 -16.34 -4.49 4.85
CA ALA A 201 -15.81 -4.04 3.57
C ALA A 201 -14.43 -4.64 3.28
N THR A 202 -14.22 -5.01 2.02
CA THR A 202 -12.90 -5.24 1.45
C THR A 202 -12.47 -3.98 0.71
N VAL A 203 -11.31 -3.44 1.06
CA VAL A 203 -10.77 -2.18 0.55
C VAL A 203 -9.49 -2.47 -0.23
N GLN A 204 -9.46 -2.13 -1.51
CA GLN A 204 -8.28 -2.24 -2.37
C GLN A 204 -7.57 -0.89 -2.45
N LEU A 205 -6.40 -0.80 -1.83
CA LEU A 205 -5.62 0.45 -1.73
C LEU A 205 -4.89 0.79 -3.04
N ASP A 206 -4.62 -0.20 -3.89
CA ASP A 206 -3.88 0.00 -5.13
C ASP A 206 -4.71 0.78 -6.16
N GLY A 207 -4.06 1.74 -6.84
CA GLY A 207 -4.65 2.48 -7.95
C GLY A 207 -5.59 3.63 -7.55
N ALA A 208 -5.77 3.89 -6.26
CA ALA A 208 -6.50 5.05 -5.74
C ALA A 208 -5.55 6.11 -5.15
N THR A 209 -5.93 7.37 -5.28
CA THR A 209 -5.37 8.43 -4.43
C THR A 209 -5.92 8.30 -3.00
N THR A 210 -5.19 8.85 -2.02
CA THR A 210 -5.67 8.92 -0.63
C THR A 210 -7.03 9.61 -0.50
N GLU A 211 -7.31 10.63 -1.34
CA GLU A 211 -8.58 11.36 -1.32
C GLU A 211 -9.75 10.52 -1.81
N GLU A 212 -9.57 9.80 -2.92
CA GLU A 212 -10.56 8.83 -3.42
C GLU A 212 -10.81 7.71 -2.41
N MET A 213 -9.75 7.20 -1.78
CA MET A 213 -9.87 6.15 -0.77
C MET A 213 -10.61 6.65 0.47
N ALA A 214 -10.30 7.85 0.97
CA ALA A 214 -10.96 8.43 2.13
C ALA A 214 -12.45 8.63 1.87
N LYS A 215 -12.83 9.06 0.65
CA LYS A 215 -14.23 9.16 0.24
C LYS A 215 -14.91 7.80 0.23
N ALA A 216 -14.31 6.79 -0.42
CA ALA A 216 -14.91 5.46 -0.54
C ALA A 216 -15.09 4.74 0.81
N VAL A 217 -14.10 4.84 1.71
CA VAL A 217 -14.18 4.27 3.07
C VAL A 217 -15.25 4.98 3.90
N LYS A 218 -15.36 6.32 3.76
CA LYS A 218 -16.40 7.10 4.43
C LYS A 218 -17.80 6.73 3.95
N GLU A 219 -18.01 6.60 2.64
CA GLU A 219 -19.31 6.16 2.07
C GLU A 219 -19.68 4.75 2.56
N ALA A 220 -18.71 3.83 2.65
CA ALA A 220 -18.93 2.51 3.23
C ALA A 220 -19.33 2.58 4.71
N ALA A 221 -18.67 3.43 5.50
CA ALA A 221 -19.02 3.66 6.90
C ALA A 221 -20.44 4.25 7.05
N GLU A 222 -20.82 5.20 6.21
CA GLU A 222 -22.17 5.79 6.15
C GLU A 222 -23.24 4.73 5.76
N ALA A 223 -22.85 3.72 4.98
CA ALA A 223 -23.68 2.55 4.67
C ALA A 223 -23.77 1.52 5.82
N GLY A 224 -23.12 1.76 6.96
CA GLY A 224 -23.17 0.91 8.16
C GLY A 224 -22.05 -0.11 8.27
N VAL A 225 -21.00 -0.02 7.45
CA VAL A 225 -19.80 -0.86 7.58
C VAL A 225 -18.98 -0.42 8.80
N THR A 226 -18.54 -1.40 9.59
CA THR A 226 -17.66 -1.18 10.75
C THR A 226 -16.43 -2.08 10.75
N GLU A 227 -16.33 -3.03 9.84
CA GLU A 227 -15.18 -3.93 9.70
C GLU A 227 -14.52 -3.72 8.33
N PHE A 228 -13.23 -3.37 8.32
CA PHE A 228 -12.50 -3.08 7.09
C PHE A 228 -11.31 -4.02 6.95
N VAL A 229 -11.22 -4.71 5.80
CA VAL A 229 -10.06 -5.54 5.44
C VAL A 229 -9.36 -4.91 4.24
N LEU A 230 -8.10 -4.53 4.43
CA LEU A 230 -7.35 -3.75 3.46
C LEU A 230 -6.34 -4.62 2.71
N TYR A 231 -6.16 -4.32 1.43
CA TYR A 231 -5.25 -4.98 0.50
C TYR A 231 -4.47 -3.92 -0.27
N GLY A 232 -3.24 -4.24 -0.67
CA GLY A 232 -2.43 -3.36 -1.51
C GLY A 232 -1.40 -2.54 -0.73
N ASP A 233 -0.96 -1.42 -1.28
CA ASP A 233 0.10 -0.58 -0.73
C ASP A 233 -0.40 0.39 0.36
N TYR A 234 0.33 0.49 1.47
CA TYR A 234 -0.04 1.34 2.62
C TYR A 234 -0.12 2.85 2.31
N THR A 235 0.51 3.33 1.23
CA THR A 235 0.60 4.75 0.89
C THR A 235 -0.77 5.43 0.71
N ALA A 236 -1.80 4.68 0.34
CA ALA A 236 -3.15 5.19 0.19
C ALA A 236 -3.88 5.48 1.54
N ILE A 237 -3.37 4.98 2.67
CA ILE A 237 -4.03 5.15 3.99
C ILE A 237 -4.03 6.61 4.46
N GLY A 238 -3.02 7.41 4.09
CA GLY A 238 -2.91 8.81 4.48
C GLY A 238 -2.59 9.06 5.96
N TYR A 239 -2.49 10.34 6.32
CA TYR A 239 -2.16 10.80 7.69
C TYR A 239 -3.08 11.92 8.15
N TYR A 240 -3.24 12.03 9.48
CA TYR A 240 -4.01 13.12 10.09
C TYR A 240 -5.40 13.24 9.47
N SER A 241 -5.76 14.42 8.95
CA SER A 241 -7.07 14.67 8.33
C SER A 241 -7.28 13.94 7.00
N SER A 242 -6.20 13.53 6.32
CA SER A 242 -6.26 12.73 5.09
C SER A 242 -6.30 11.23 5.36
N ASN A 243 -6.15 10.80 6.61
CA ASN A 243 -6.22 9.38 6.91
C ASN A 243 -7.62 8.84 6.63
N ILE A 244 -7.71 7.72 5.94
CA ILE A 244 -8.97 7.13 5.47
C ILE A 244 -9.92 6.70 6.60
N PHE A 245 -9.43 6.59 7.84
CA PHE A 245 -10.22 6.26 9.03
C PHE A 245 -10.53 7.45 9.95
N ASN A 246 -10.18 8.68 9.55
CA ASN A 246 -10.44 9.86 10.37
C ASN A 246 -11.95 10.10 10.53
N GLY A 247 -12.43 10.06 11.78
CA GLY A 247 -13.82 10.25 12.15
C GLY A 247 -14.72 9.04 11.88
N ILE A 248 -14.15 7.86 11.64
CA ILE A 248 -14.90 6.64 11.29
C ILE A 248 -15.00 5.71 12.49
N GLU A 249 -16.23 5.34 12.85
CA GLU A 249 -16.49 4.28 13.84
C GLU A 249 -16.12 2.92 13.24
N THR A 250 -15.18 2.22 13.88
CA THR A 250 -14.59 1.01 13.31
C THR A 250 -14.43 -0.07 14.38
N GLU A 251 -15.19 -1.16 14.25
CA GLU A 251 -15.03 -2.35 15.08
C GLU A 251 -13.69 -3.05 14.80
N LEU A 252 -13.30 -3.16 13.52
CA LEU A 252 -12.08 -3.85 13.10
C LEU A 252 -11.41 -3.16 11.91
N ILE A 253 -10.10 -2.95 12.01
CA ILE A 253 -9.23 -2.68 10.86
C ILE A 253 -8.22 -3.82 10.72
N ASP A 254 -8.31 -4.54 9.60
CA ASP A 254 -7.43 -5.64 9.27
C ASP A 254 -6.42 -5.23 8.21
N PHE A 255 -5.17 -5.02 8.63
CA PHE A 255 -4.02 -4.71 7.78
C PHE A 255 -3.24 -5.96 7.34
N SER A 256 -3.72 -7.17 7.62
CA SER A 256 -2.96 -8.42 7.40
C SER A 256 -2.50 -8.64 5.95
N LYS A 257 -3.09 -7.94 4.99
CA LYS A 257 -2.77 -8.01 3.55
C LYS A 257 -2.31 -6.69 2.95
N VAL A 258 -2.03 -5.69 3.80
CA VAL A 258 -1.41 -4.44 3.38
C VAL A 258 0.09 -4.61 3.35
N THR A 259 0.70 -4.12 2.29
CA THR A 259 2.12 -4.24 1.96
C THR A 259 2.76 -2.87 1.77
N GLY A 260 4.06 -2.84 1.47
CA GLY A 260 4.77 -1.60 1.15
C GLY A 260 5.19 -0.76 2.35
N TRP A 261 4.94 -1.23 3.59
CA TRP A 261 5.24 -0.49 4.82
C TRP A 261 6.65 0.11 4.84
N PRO A 262 6.82 1.34 5.36
CA PRO A 262 8.13 1.97 5.40
C PRO A 262 9.02 1.25 6.40
N VAL A 263 10.33 1.41 6.24
CA VAL A 263 11.32 0.88 7.18
C VAL A 263 11.79 1.97 8.14
N ASP A 264 12.12 1.59 9.37
CA ASP A 264 12.77 2.48 10.33
C ASP A 264 14.28 2.58 10.12
N GLU A 265 14.96 3.33 10.99
CA GLU A 265 16.41 3.53 10.96
C GLU A 265 17.19 2.21 11.14
N ASP A 266 16.56 1.19 11.73
CA ASP A 266 17.13 -0.14 11.94
C ASP A 266 16.83 -1.09 10.75
N GLY A 267 16.14 -0.60 9.71
CA GLY A 267 15.72 -1.38 8.54
C GLY A 267 14.52 -2.30 8.81
N LEU A 268 13.81 -2.12 9.93
CA LEU A 268 12.64 -2.92 10.28
C LEU A 268 11.40 -2.31 9.64
N ALA A 269 10.55 -3.14 9.02
CA ALA A 269 9.25 -2.67 8.55
C ALA A 269 8.42 -2.13 9.72
N LYS A 270 7.85 -0.95 9.54
CA LYS A 270 7.34 -0.10 10.63
C LYS A 270 5.94 0.41 10.34
N LEU A 271 5.07 0.34 11.34
CA LEU A 271 3.86 1.15 11.36
C LEU A 271 4.26 2.63 11.59
N PRO A 272 3.95 3.57 10.67
CA PRO A 272 4.43 4.94 10.73
C PRO A 272 4.13 5.69 12.03
N ASP A 273 4.94 6.72 12.30
CA ASP A 273 4.67 7.65 13.39
C ASP A 273 3.35 8.38 13.17
N ASN A 274 2.59 8.56 14.26
CA ASN A 274 1.35 9.32 14.29
C ASN A 274 0.22 8.83 13.35
N LEU A 275 0.26 7.58 12.84
CA LEU A 275 -0.72 7.08 11.86
C LEU A 275 -2.18 7.28 12.31
N PHE A 276 -2.51 6.90 13.55
CA PHE A 276 -3.80 7.11 14.21
C PHE A 276 -3.67 8.07 15.40
N TYR A 277 -2.89 9.15 15.24
CA TYR A 277 -2.67 10.14 16.30
C TYR A 277 -3.88 11.05 16.49
N ASN A 278 -4.54 10.93 17.64
CA ASN A 278 -5.63 11.83 18.03
C ASN A 278 -5.07 13.18 18.49
N TYR A 279 -5.26 14.22 17.68
CA TYR A 279 -4.83 15.57 18.00
C TYR A 279 -5.66 16.63 17.26
N LYS A 280 -6.09 17.66 17.99
CA LYS A 280 -6.94 18.75 17.50
C LYS A 280 -8.23 18.23 16.84
N ASN A 281 -8.32 18.33 15.51
CA ASN A 281 -9.52 18.08 14.73
C ASN A 281 -9.53 16.69 14.05
N VAL A 282 -8.55 15.84 14.39
CA VAL A 282 -8.44 14.47 13.87
C VAL A 282 -8.90 13.52 14.97
N ASP A 283 -9.78 12.59 14.62
CA ASP A 283 -10.42 11.66 15.55
C ASP A 283 -10.29 10.22 15.06
N PHE A 284 -9.55 9.41 15.81
CA PHE A 284 -9.45 7.96 15.64
C PHE A 284 -9.96 7.21 16.87
N SER A 285 -10.75 7.89 17.71
CA SER A 285 -11.27 7.31 18.94
C SER A 285 -12.27 6.19 18.68
N GLY A 286 -12.90 6.14 17.49
CA GLY A 286 -13.84 5.09 17.05
C GLY A 286 -13.22 3.72 16.75
N ILE A 287 -11.88 3.60 16.66
CA ILE A 287 -11.19 2.34 16.36
C ILE A 287 -11.18 1.42 17.58
N LYS A 288 -11.66 0.16 17.44
CA LYS A 288 -11.76 -0.82 18.54
C LYS A 288 -10.78 -1.98 18.44
N GLU A 289 -10.52 -2.49 17.23
CA GLU A 289 -9.57 -3.57 17.01
C GLU A 289 -8.71 -3.31 15.78
N VAL A 290 -7.42 -3.64 15.90
CA VAL A 290 -6.49 -3.58 14.76
C VAL A 290 -5.67 -4.87 14.68
N ILE A 291 -5.60 -5.42 13.47
CA ILE A 291 -4.75 -6.57 13.13
C ILE A 291 -3.62 -6.06 12.24
N LEU A 292 -2.38 -6.22 12.68
CA LEU A 292 -1.18 -5.87 11.91
C LEU A 292 -0.60 -7.12 11.21
N PRO A 293 -0.03 -6.97 10.00
CA PRO A 293 0.64 -8.07 9.31
C PRO A 293 1.93 -8.48 10.02
N ASN A 294 2.32 -9.75 9.87
CA ASN A 294 3.50 -10.35 10.53
C ASN A 294 4.82 -9.67 10.15
N GLU A 295 4.87 -9.02 8.99
CA GLU A 295 6.09 -8.37 8.48
C GLU A 295 6.44 -7.08 9.24
N ILE A 296 5.46 -6.39 9.84
CA ILE A 296 5.74 -5.21 10.65
C ILE A 296 6.42 -5.65 11.94
N GLN A 297 7.57 -5.04 12.20
CA GLN A 297 8.45 -5.35 13.32
C GLN A 297 8.57 -4.19 14.32
N SER A 298 8.18 -2.97 13.95
CA SER A 298 8.13 -1.83 14.88
C SER A 298 6.88 -0.98 14.73
N ILE A 299 6.45 -0.34 15.83
CA ILE A 299 5.36 0.65 15.82
C ILE A 299 5.91 2.02 16.19
N GLY A 300 5.61 3.01 15.34
CA GLY A 300 6.11 4.37 15.43
C GLY A 300 5.55 5.23 16.57
N LEU A 301 6.23 6.35 16.79
CA LEU A 301 5.92 7.34 17.82
C LEU A 301 4.44 7.72 17.76
N ARG A 302 3.72 7.55 18.87
CA ARG A 302 2.31 7.97 19.03
C ARG A 302 1.33 7.39 17.99
N ALA A 303 1.67 6.26 17.36
CA ALA A 303 0.86 5.70 16.27
C ALA A 303 -0.61 5.45 16.64
N PHE A 304 -0.93 5.13 17.90
CA PHE A 304 -2.31 4.95 18.39
C PHE A 304 -2.65 5.85 19.59
N TYR A 305 -1.94 6.98 19.74
CA TYR A 305 -2.13 7.86 20.91
C TYR A 305 -3.60 8.28 21.06
N SER A 306 -4.14 8.09 22.25
CA SER A 306 -5.50 8.44 22.63
C SER A 306 -6.59 7.84 21.72
N CYS A 307 -6.36 6.65 21.14
CA CYS A 307 -7.42 5.82 20.56
C CYS A 307 -8.25 5.21 21.71
N LYS A 308 -9.20 5.99 22.24
CA LYS A 308 -9.88 5.71 23.52
C LYS A 308 -10.78 4.48 23.52
N ASN A 309 -11.32 4.07 22.37
CA ASN A 309 -12.13 2.86 22.24
C ASN A 309 -11.33 1.64 21.78
N LEU A 310 -10.03 1.77 21.52
CA LEU A 310 -9.18 0.65 21.13
C LEU A 310 -9.14 -0.36 22.28
N ARG A 311 -9.58 -1.60 22.03
CA ARG A 311 -9.68 -2.69 23.00
C ARG A 311 -8.63 -3.76 22.81
N ARG A 312 -8.30 -4.05 21.54
CA ARG A 312 -7.44 -5.16 21.16
C ARG A 312 -6.49 -4.78 20.03
N ILE A 313 -5.24 -5.22 20.14
CA ILE A 313 -4.25 -5.18 19.06
C ILE A 313 -3.66 -6.57 18.86
N GLU A 314 -3.76 -7.08 17.63
CA GLU A 314 -3.06 -8.28 17.17
C GLU A 314 -1.84 -7.85 16.36
N ALA A 315 -0.64 -8.05 16.89
CA ALA A 315 0.60 -7.60 16.26
C ALA A 315 1.75 -8.61 16.48
N PRO A 316 1.63 -9.81 15.90
CA PRO A 316 2.49 -10.96 16.21
C PRO A 316 3.97 -10.76 15.84
N GLY A 317 4.27 -9.93 14.85
CA GLY A 317 5.64 -9.65 14.38
C GLY A 317 6.38 -8.55 15.14
N ILE A 318 5.71 -7.82 16.03
CA ILE A 318 6.27 -6.61 16.66
C ILE A 318 7.38 -6.96 17.65
N ARG A 319 8.52 -6.30 17.46
CA ARG A 319 9.72 -6.40 18.30
C ARG A 319 9.99 -5.12 19.09
N LYS A 320 9.58 -3.96 18.56
CA LYS A 320 9.87 -2.64 19.15
C LYS A 320 8.65 -1.72 19.13
N LEU A 321 8.35 -1.11 20.26
CA LEU A 321 7.34 -0.07 20.39
C LEU A 321 8.03 1.26 20.71
N ALA A 322 7.80 2.28 19.89
CA ALA A 322 8.29 3.62 20.17
C ALA A 322 7.58 4.27 21.37
N ASN A 323 7.91 5.53 21.63
CA ASN A 323 7.31 6.28 22.72
C ASN A 323 5.81 6.54 22.47
N GLN A 324 5.03 6.49 23.54
CA GLN A 324 3.62 6.94 23.58
C GLN A 324 2.69 6.24 22.58
N VAL A 325 3.03 5.04 22.07
CA VAL A 325 2.26 4.34 21.02
C VAL A 325 0.79 4.19 21.40
N PHE A 326 0.49 3.66 22.57
CA PHE A 326 -0.86 3.40 23.10
C PHE A 326 -1.19 4.28 24.32
N GLN A 327 -0.52 5.43 24.46
CA GLN A 327 -0.79 6.31 25.59
C GLN A 327 -2.24 6.80 25.55
N SER A 328 -2.93 6.72 26.68
CA SER A 328 -4.35 7.10 26.82
C SER A 328 -5.32 6.25 25.98
N CYS A 329 -4.94 5.05 25.56
CA CYS A 329 -5.87 4.04 25.04
C CYS A 329 -6.67 3.42 26.19
N THR A 330 -7.63 4.17 26.73
CA THR A 330 -8.32 3.87 28.00
C THR A 330 -9.19 2.60 28.01
N GLN A 331 -9.38 1.95 26.87
CA GLN A 331 -10.08 0.65 26.76
C GLN A 331 -9.17 -0.49 26.31
N LEU A 332 -7.88 -0.24 26.05
CA LEU A 332 -6.97 -1.26 25.52
C LEU A 332 -6.68 -2.27 26.62
N ALA A 333 -7.31 -3.44 26.51
CA ALA A 333 -7.29 -4.50 27.51
C ALA A 333 -6.41 -5.68 27.09
N GLU A 334 -6.27 -5.89 25.78
CA GLU A 334 -5.57 -7.04 25.20
C GLU A 334 -4.58 -6.59 24.12
N VAL A 335 -3.35 -7.11 24.21
CA VAL A 335 -2.31 -6.94 23.20
C VAL A 335 -1.63 -8.27 22.97
N ASN A 336 -1.49 -8.67 21.72
CA ASN A 336 -0.76 -9.88 21.34
C ASN A 336 0.53 -9.51 20.59
N MET A 337 1.65 -9.57 21.30
CA MET A 337 2.99 -9.20 20.80
C MET A 337 4.05 -10.15 21.36
N PRO A 338 4.07 -11.43 20.93
CA PRO A 338 4.94 -12.47 21.51
C PRO A 338 6.43 -12.23 21.24
N GLU A 339 6.75 -11.48 20.18
CA GLU A 339 8.12 -11.16 19.76
C GLU A 339 8.66 -9.84 20.34
N LEU A 340 7.92 -9.19 21.24
CA LEU A 340 8.27 -7.87 21.77
C LEU A 340 9.56 -7.90 22.61
N ILE A 341 10.48 -6.98 22.33
CA ILE A 341 11.80 -6.86 22.97
C ILE A 341 11.92 -5.51 23.69
N GLU A 342 11.43 -4.43 23.08
CA GLU A 342 11.61 -3.06 23.57
C GLU A 342 10.27 -2.30 23.66
N ILE A 343 10.04 -1.69 24.83
CA ILE A 343 8.86 -0.87 25.10
C ILE A 343 9.31 0.57 25.38
N GLY A 344 8.88 1.51 24.53
CA GLY A 344 9.20 2.93 24.67
C GLY A 344 8.52 3.62 25.86
N ARG A 345 8.91 4.87 26.09
CA ARG A 345 8.40 5.74 27.15
C ARG A 345 6.89 5.95 27.03
N SER A 346 6.17 5.82 28.15
CA SER A 346 4.71 6.02 28.25
C SER A 346 3.88 5.16 27.29
N CYS A 347 4.45 4.09 26.72
CA CYS A 347 3.85 3.34 25.62
C CYS A 347 2.42 2.88 25.92
N PHE A 348 2.16 2.31 27.09
CA PHE A 348 0.85 1.82 27.54
C PHE A 348 0.26 2.66 28.68
N SER A 349 0.74 3.89 28.89
CA SER A 349 0.31 4.70 30.02
C SER A 349 -1.19 5.01 29.93
N SER A 350 -1.91 4.84 31.04
CA SER A 350 -3.37 4.96 31.14
C SER A 350 -4.17 3.98 30.25
N SER A 351 -3.58 2.84 29.89
CA SER A 351 -4.31 1.74 29.23
C SER A 351 -5.16 0.92 30.23
N ALA A 352 -6.07 0.10 29.70
CA ALA A 352 -6.91 -0.81 30.48
C ALA A 352 -6.34 -2.24 30.56
N LEU A 353 -5.05 -2.43 30.28
CA LEU A 353 -4.41 -3.73 30.30
C LEU A 353 -4.66 -4.40 31.66
N THR A 354 -5.14 -5.64 31.61
CA THR A 354 -5.40 -6.44 32.83
C THR A 354 -4.18 -7.25 33.24
N LYS A 355 -3.37 -7.64 32.26
CA LYS A 355 -2.14 -8.41 32.41
C LYS A 355 -1.07 -7.91 31.45
N VAL A 356 0.18 -7.99 31.90
CA VAL A 356 1.37 -7.76 31.08
C VAL A 356 2.23 -9.01 31.16
N ASN A 357 2.42 -9.69 30.03
CA ASN A 357 3.26 -10.88 29.94
C ASN A 357 4.07 -10.83 28.65
N PHE A 358 5.31 -10.34 28.76
CA PHE A 358 6.21 -10.23 27.63
C PHE A 358 7.54 -10.96 27.93
N PRO A 359 7.67 -12.23 27.55
CA PRO A 359 8.80 -13.08 27.96
C PRO A 359 10.14 -12.70 27.32
N LYS A 360 10.11 -11.90 26.25
CA LYS A 360 11.30 -11.48 25.49
C LYS A 360 11.72 -10.04 25.76
N VAL A 361 10.91 -9.25 26.47
CA VAL A 361 11.21 -7.84 26.74
C VAL A 361 12.43 -7.71 27.63
N THR A 362 13.38 -6.89 27.20
CA THR A 362 14.61 -6.56 27.93
C THR A 362 14.68 -5.09 28.34
N THR A 363 13.96 -4.23 27.63
CA THR A 363 14.01 -2.77 27.80
C THR A 363 12.60 -2.21 27.97
N VAL A 364 12.40 -1.41 29.03
CA VAL A 364 11.13 -0.74 29.34
C VAL A 364 11.40 0.73 29.68
N GLY A 365 10.84 1.64 28.88
CA GLY A 365 10.99 3.08 29.07
C GLY A 365 10.20 3.63 30.25
N GLY A 366 10.53 4.86 30.68
CA GLY A 366 9.82 5.56 31.74
C GLY A 366 8.31 5.62 31.52
N PHE A 367 7.54 5.57 32.60
CA PHE A 367 6.09 5.68 32.58
C PHE A 367 5.38 4.64 31.69
N ALA A 368 6.07 3.61 31.17
CA ALA A 368 5.53 2.71 30.13
C ALA A 368 4.16 2.14 30.49
N PHE A 369 3.94 1.77 31.74
CA PHE A 369 2.67 1.26 32.27
C PHE A 369 2.08 2.16 33.37
N SER A 370 2.51 3.42 33.47
CA SER A 370 1.98 4.34 34.48
C SER A 370 0.47 4.51 34.32
N MET A 371 -0.27 4.47 35.43
CA MET A 371 -1.73 4.61 35.49
C MET A 371 -2.52 3.49 34.78
N CYS A 372 -1.94 2.31 34.56
CA CYS A 372 -2.68 1.12 34.14
C CYS A 372 -3.53 0.58 35.30
N ARG A 373 -4.64 1.25 35.61
CA ARG A 373 -5.44 1.00 36.82
C ARG A 373 -6.21 -0.32 36.83
N GLN A 374 -6.27 -1.03 35.71
CA GLN A 374 -6.85 -2.37 35.61
C GLN A 374 -5.81 -3.49 35.67
N LEU A 375 -4.52 -3.15 35.67
CA LEU A 375 -3.43 -4.11 35.65
C LEU A 375 -3.36 -4.85 36.98
N THR A 376 -3.42 -6.18 36.92
CA THR A 376 -3.40 -7.08 38.09
C THR A 376 -2.13 -7.91 38.18
N GLU A 377 -1.48 -8.16 37.05
CA GLU A 377 -0.36 -9.08 36.94
C GLU A 377 0.66 -8.59 35.92
N VAL A 378 1.94 -8.61 36.30
CA VAL A 378 3.09 -8.27 35.46
C VAL A 378 4.10 -9.42 35.49
N SER A 379 4.53 -9.85 34.31
CA SER A 379 5.60 -10.83 34.09
C SER A 379 6.56 -10.32 33.00
N LEU A 380 7.76 -9.94 33.41
CA LEU A 380 8.84 -9.47 32.51
C LEU A 380 10.18 -10.12 32.94
N PRO A 381 10.39 -11.40 32.59
CA PRO A 381 11.46 -12.22 33.17
C PRO A 381 12.89 -11.74 32.88
N LYS A 382 13.11 -11.05 31.75
CA LYS A 382 14.44 -10.69 31.24
C LYS A 382 14.80 -9.21 31.43
N VAL A 383 13.94 -8.44 32.08
CA VAL A 383 14.18 -7.01 32.28
C VAL A 383 15.16 -6.83 33.43
N LYS A 384 16.19 -6.02 33.20
CA LYS A 384 17.22 -5.72 34.22
C LYS A 384 16.92 -4.46 35.02
N THR A 385 16.20 -3.51 34.43
CA THR A 385 15.93 -2.21 35.05
C THR A 385 14.46 -1.82 34.88
N ILE A 386 13.84 -1.35 35.95
CA ILE A 386 12.49 -0.78 35.95
C ILE A 386 12.59 0.72 36.22
N GLY A 387 12.87 1.49 35.17
CA GLY A 387 13.13 2.92 35.25
C GLY A 387 14.56 3.25 35.64
N VAL A 388 14.83 4.53 35.86
CA VAL A 388 16.16 5.05 36.23
C VAL A 388 16.11 5.68 37.62
N ILE A 389 17.23 5.60 38.36
CA ILE A 389 17.43 6.37 39.59
C ILE A 389 18.09 7.68 39.20
N GLU A 390 17.33 8.77 39.24
CA GLU A 390 17.82 10.09 38.84
C GLU A 390 18.56 10.79 39.99
N PRO A 391 19.62 11.56 39.71
CA PRO A 391 20.38 12.30 40.72
C PRO A 391 19.51 13.20 41.62
N GLU A 392 20.02 13.50 42.81
CA GLU A 392 19.39 14.47 43.69
C GLU A 392 19.38 15.87 43.04
N GLY A 393 18.28 16.61 43.19
CA GLY A 393 18.14 17.98 42.66
C GLY A 393 17.70 18.08 41.20
N VAL A 394 17.44 16.97 40.50
CA VAL A 394 16.84 17.04 39.15
C VAL A 394 15.46 17.67 39.18
N THR A 395 15.17 18.52 38.19
CA THR A 395 13.89 19.23 38.06
C THR A 395 12.82 18.42 37.32
N SER A 396 13.22 17.37 36.61
CA SER A 396 12.32 16.49 35.85
C SER A 396 12.87 15.06 35.88
N ARG A 397 12.00 14.09 36.16
CA ARG A 397 12.32 12.65 36.14
C ARG A 397 11.60 12.01 34.95
N THR A 398 12.25 12.02 33.78
CA THR A 398 11.61 11.62 32.51
C THR A 398 11.48 10.12 32.34
N ASP A 399 12.31 9.35 33.06
CA ASP A 399 12.39 7.87 32.98
C ASP A 399 11.99 7.14 34.27
N ALA A 400 11.10 7.77 35.05
CA ALA A 400 10.56 7.23 36.29
C ALA A 400 9.21 6.51 36.10
N LYS A 401 8.68 5.96 37.19
CA LYS A 401 7.25 5.62 37.33
C LYS A 401 6.73 4.56 36.34
N VAL A 402 7.56 3.58 35.99
CA VAL A 402 7.22 2.55 35.00
C VAL A 402 5.87 1.87 35.28
N PHE A 403 5.60 1.46 36.53
CA PHE A 403 4.33 0.88 36.99
C PHE A 403 3.60 1.78 38.01
N GLY A 404 3.90 3.07 38.07
CA GLY A 404 3.29 3.93 39.07
C GLY A 404 1.78 4.13 38.84
N ASP A 405 1.00 4.16 39.92
CA ASP A 405 -0.47 4.20 39.96
C ASP A 405 -1.16 3.00 39.29
N CYS A 406 -0.49 1.84 39.21
CA CYS A 406 -1.15 0.56 38.90
C CYS A 406 -1.90 0.06 40.13
N SER A 407 -2.99 0.73 40.50
CA SER A 407 -3.65 0.56 41.80
C SER A 407 -4.23 -0.83 42.06
N LYS A 408 -4.43 -1.66 41.02
CA LYS A 408 -4.92 -3.04 41.12
C LYS A 408 -3.83 -4.11 40.95
N LEU A 409 -2.57 -3.70 40.83
CA LEU A 409 -1.46 -4.63 40.61
C LEU A 409 -1.23 -5.48 41.86
N GLU A 410 -1.42 -6.79 41.75
CA GLU A 410 -1.28 -7.74 42.86
C GLU A 410 -0.04 -8.62 42.72
N LYS A 411 0.32 -8.98 41.48
CA LYS A 411 1.38 -9.96 41.18
C LYS A 411 2.45 -9.35 40.29
N VAL A 412 3.70 -9.49 40.70
CA VAL A 412 4.88 -9.01 39.97
C VAL A 412 5.90 -10.14 39.88
N TYR A 413 6.31 -10.49 38.66
CA TYR A 413 7.35 -11.47 38.38
C TYR A 413 8.49 -10.83 37.58
N LEU A 414 9.58 -10.52 38.31
CA LEU A 414 10.74 -9.77 37.84
C LEU A 414 12.05 -10.38 38.41
N PRO A 415 12.39 -11.63 38.03
CA PRO A 415 13.49 -12.38 38.62
C PRO A 415 14.89 -11.79 38.34
N GLU A 416 15.10 -11.12 37.21
CA GLU A 416 16.42 -10.59 36.80
C GLU A 416 16.59 -9.08 37.02
N VAL A 417 15.62 -8.42 37.68
CA VAL A 417 15.70 -6.98 37.90
C VAL A 417 16.77 -6.64 38.94
N ILE A 418 17.72 -5.81 38.52
CA ILE A 418 18.85 -5.31 39.30
C ILE A 418 18.54 -3.92 39.87
N THR A 419 17.88 -3.06 39.09
CA THR A 419 17.58 -1.68 39.50
C THR A 419 16.08 -1.42 39.47
N LEU A 420 15.53 -0.96 40.59
CA LEU A 420 14.23 -0.29 40.64
C LEU A 420 14.44 1.21 40.63
N GLY A 421 14.06 1.85 39.52
CA GLY A 421 14.13 3.29 39.37
C GLY A 421 13.11 4.05 40.21
N ASP A 422 13.15 5.37 40.10
CA ASP A 422 12.30 6.25 40.89
C ASP A 422 10.82 6.00 40.60
N MET A 423 10.02 5.97 41.67
CA MET A 423 8.56 5.77 41.62
C MET A 423 8.12 4.48 40.90
N ALA A 424 9.01 3.50 40.70
CA ALA A 424 8.76 2.32 39.87
C ALA A 424 7.40 1.66 40.10
N PHE A 425 7.02 1.43 41.37
CA PHE A 425 5.74 0.85 41.82
C PHE A 425 4.94 1.80 42.71
N ASN A 426 5.22 3.11 42.64
CA ASN A 426 4.52 4.11 43.45
C ASN A 426 3.00 3.97 43.30
N GLY A 427 2.24 3.87 44.39
CA GLY A 427 0.77 3.81 44.33
C GLY A 427 0.20 2.46 43.87
N CYS A 428 0.98 1.37 43.86
CA CYS A 428 0.47 0.01 43.66
C CYS A 428 -0.28 -0.49 44.91
N LYS A 429 -1.46 0.09 45.16
CA LYS A 429 -2.23 -0.08 46.40
C LYS A 429 -2.72 -1.50 46.68
N ALA A 430 -2.79 -2.36 45.66
CA ALA A 430 -3.20 -3.76 45.80
C ALA A 430 -2.02 -4.74 45.92
N LEU A 431 -0.78 -4.27 45.78
CA LEU A 431 0.41 -5.12 45.80
C LEU A 431 0.62 -5.66 47.21
N LYS A 432 0.50 -6.98 47.39
CA LYS A 432 0.56 -7.62 48.72
C LYS A 432 1.96 -8.08 49.08
N GLU A 433 2.68 -8.62 48.11
CA GLU A 433 4.01 -9.17 48.30
C GLU A 433 4.88 -8.81 47.10
N ILE A 434 6.15 -8.54 47.35
CA ILE A 434 7.13 -8.34 46.30
C ILE A 434 8.41 -9.12 46.62
N GLU A 435 8.87 -9.89 45.64
CA GLU A 435 10.12 -10.64 45.70
C GLU A 435 10.97 -10.27 44.49
N LEU A 436 12.15 -9.70 44.75
CA LEU A 436 13.10 -9.30 43.73
C LEU A 436 14.48 -9.85 44.13
N PRO A 437 14.84 -11.05 43.66
CA PRO A 437 16.03 -11.75 44.15
C PRO A 437 17.35 -11.06 43.74
N GLU A 438 17.35 -10.36 42.60
CA GLU A 438 18.55 -9.75 42.03
C GLU A 438 18.67 -8.23 42.25
N VAL A 439 17.69 -7.59 42.90
CA VAL A 439 17.69 -6.13 43.02
C VAL A 439 18.79 -5.66 43.98
N THR A 440 19.60 -4.70 43.54
CA THR A 440 20.70 -4.09 44.30
C THR A 440 20.42 -2.64 44.66
N GLU A 441 19.70 -1.90 43.81
CA GLU A 441 19.47 -0.46 43.94
C GLU A 441 17.98 -0.12 43.80
N ILE A 442 17.47 0.68 44.74
CA ILE A 442 16.06 1.07 44.81
C ILE A 442 15.95 2.59 44.95
N GLY A 443 15.33 3.21 43.95
CA GLY A 443 15.23 4.66 43.79
C GLY A 443 14.16 5.35 44.63
N LEU A 444 14.07 6.67 44.45
CA LEU A 444 13.21 7.56 45.21
C LEU A 444 11.76 7.09 45.14
N THR A 445 11.10 6.92 46.30
CA THR A 445 9.67 6.59 46.40
C THR A 445 9.21 5.36 45.61
N ALA A 446 10.14 4.43 45.30
CA ALA A 446 9.90 3.30 44.40
C ALA A 446 8.69 2.44 44.81
N LEU A 447 8.43 2.26 46.11
CA LEU A 447 7.30 1.49 46.66
C LEU A 447 6.35 2.36 47.49
N MET A 448 6.44 3.69 47.41
CA MET A 448 5.61 4.59 48.20
C MET A 448 4.12 4.38 47.88
N ASN A 449 3.25 4.47 48.89
CA ASN A 449 1.80 4.24 48.79
C ASN A 449 1.39 2.81 48.37
N CYS A 450 2.25 1.80 48.55
CA CYS A 450 1.84 0.40 48.44
C CYS A 450 1.12 -0.05 49.73
N SER A 451 -0.07 0.49 49.97
CA SER A 451 -0.80 0.36 51.25
C SER A 451 -1.16 -1.08 51.62
N ALA A 452 -1.26 -2.01 50.66
CA ALA A 452 -1.53 -3.43 50.92
C ALA A 452 -0.26 -4.30 51.03
N LEU A 453 0.94 -3.73 50.90
CA LEU A 453 2.18 -4.48 50.89
C LEU A 453 2.47 -5.02 52.29
N VAL A 454 2.37 -6.34 52.46
CA VAL A 454 2.62 -7.06 53.71
C VAL A 454 4.08 -7.49 53.83
N SER A 455 4.68 -7.90 52.71
CA SER A 455 6.01 -8.52 52.70
C SER A 455 6.85 -8.05 51.52
N ALA A 456 8.10 -7.66 51.78
CA ALA A 456 9.09 -7.37 50.75
C ALA A 456 10.36 -8.20 50.98
N ARG A 457 10.76 -8.99 49.97
CA ARG A 457 11.95 -9.84 49.99
C ARG A 457 12.98 -9.33 48.98
N LEU A 458 14.06 -8.73 49.49
CA LEU A 458 15.06 -7.99 48.71
C LEU A 458 16.48 -8.44 49.12
N PRO A 459 16.85 -9.70 48.86
CA PRO A 459 18.02 -10.33 49.47
C PRO A 459 19.37 -9.73 49.02
N LYS A 460 19.43 -9.06 47.86
CA LYS A 460 20.66 -8.45 47.33
C LYS A 460 20.67 -6.92 47.40
N ALA A 461 19.64 -6.30 47.99
CA ALA A 461 19.51 -4.85 48.00
C ALA A 461 20.55 -4.18 48.91
N THR A 462 21.38 -3.32 48.31
CA THR A 462 22.47 -2.59 49.00
C THR A 462 22.23 -1.08 49.07
N TYR A 463 21.32 -0.54 48.26
CA TYR A 463 21.03 0.89 48.21
C TYR A 463 19.52 1.16 48.19
N PHE A 464 19.09 2.05 49.09
CA PHE A 464 17.74 2.56 49.18
C PHE A 464 17.75 4.10 49.24
N ASP A 465 17.05 4.74 48.31
CA ASP A 465 16.85 6.19 48.33
C ASP A 465 15.73 6.59 49.31
N ARG A 466 15.38 7.88 49.35
CA ARG A 466 14.35 8.46 50.20
C ARG A 466 12.97 7.87 49.91
N ASP A 467 12.17 7.78 50.97
CA ASP A 467 10.72 7.54 50.93
C ASP A 467 10.26 6.25 50.23
N VAL A 468 11.15 5.25 50.09
CA VAL A 468 10.86 3.99 49.39
C VAL A 468 9.59 3.32 49.91
N PHE A 469 9.43 3.20 51.23
CA PHE A 469 8.30 2.51 51.87
C PHE A 469 7.30 3.46 52.55
N THR A 470 7.35 4.76 52.23
CA THR A 470 6.39 5.73 52.79
C THR A 470 4.95 5.32 52.48
N ASN A 471 4.05 5.37 53.47
CA ASN A 471 2.65 4.94 53.39
C ASN A 471 2.44 3.46 52.99
N CYS A 472 3.39 2.58 53.32
CA CYS A 472 3.19 1.12 53.28
C CYS A 472 2.61 0.62 54.61
N GLU A 473 1.37 1.00 54.90
CA GLU A 473 0.75 0.86 56.22
C GLU A 473 0.62 -0.58 56.74
N THR A 474 0.59 -1.56 55.83
CA THR A 474 0.43 -2.99 56.17
C THR A 474 1.75 -3.77 56.17
N LEU A 475 2.87 -3.10 55.86
CA LEU A 475 4.17 -3.74 55.79
C LEU A 475 4.54 -4.26 57.17
N SER A 476 4.76 -5.57 57.25
CA SER A 476 5.04 -6.26 58.51
C SER A 476 6.26 -7.17 58.41
N ARG A 477 6.73 -7.49 57.20
CA ARG A 477 7.90 -8.33 56.97
C ARG A 477 8.82 -7.72 55.93
N LEU A 478 10.09 -7.57 56.27
CA LEU A 478 11.13 -7.09 55.37
C LEU A 478 12.37 -7.98 55.48
N TYR A 479 12.86 -8.47 54.35
CA TYR A 479 14.04 -9.33 54.28
C TYR A 479 15.15 -8.62 53.51
N LEU A 480 16.21 -8.19 54.21
CA LEU A 480 17.38 -7.52 53.67
C LEU A 480 18.62 -8.38 53.96
N LEU A 481 18.97 -9.27 53.04
CA LEU A 481 19.97 -10.32 53.26
C LEU A 481 21.32 -10.03 52.59
N ALA A 482 21.56 -8.79 52.18
CA ALA A 482 22.78 -8.44 51.47
C ALA A 482 23.99 -8.57 52.40
N GLU A 483 25.00 -9.34 51.95
CA GLU A 483 26.26 -9.48 52.68
C GLU A 483 27.01 -8.14 52.77
N GLY A 484 26.99 -7.36 51.68
CA GLY A 484 27.61 -6.04 51.59
C GLY A 484 26.96 -4.99 52.51
N GLY A 485 27.56 -3.79 52.59
CA GLY A 485 26.97 -2.68 53.31
C GLY A 485 25.62 -2.27 52.72
N ILE A 486 24.62 -2.02 53.58
CA ILE A 486 23.32 -1.50 53.16
C ILE A 486 23.27 0.00 53.47
N SER A 487 23.16 0.79 52.41
CA SER A 487 22.97 2.24 52.44
C SER A 487 21.49 2.58 52.39
N VAL A 488 20.99 3.25 53.41
CA VAL A 488 19.61 3.74 53.49
C VAL A 488 19.61 5.24 53.74
N LYS A 489 18.78 5.98 53.00
CA LYS A 489 18.54 7.41 53.27
C LYS A 489 17.60 7.58 54.48
N SER A 490 17.69 8.72 55.16
CA SER A 490 17.00 8.97 56.44
C SER A 490 15.47 8.84 56.42
N THR A 491 14.84 8.95 55.24
CA THR A 491 13.38 8.82 55.09
C THR A 491 12.97 7.55 54.33
N THR A 492 13.89 6.60 54.10
CA THR A 492 13.63 5.37 53.31
C THR A 492 12.36 4.65 53.78
N PHE A 493 12.17 4.54 55.09
CA PHE A 493 11.04 3.86 55.70
C PHE A 493 9.88 4.81 56.05
N GLY A 494 9.90 6.05 55.58
CA GLY A 494 8.93 7.09 55.94
C GLY A 494 9.29 7.85 57.21
N PRO A 495 8.42 8.79 57.66
CA PRO A 495 8.60 9.47 58.94
C PRO A 495 8.64 8.47 60.09
N ALA A 496 9.40 8.77 61.15
CA ALA A 496 9.43 7.98 62.37
C ALA A 496 8.10 8.13 63.13
N ASP A 497 7.05 7.45 62.67
CA ASP A 497 5.71 7.42 63.25
C ASP A 497 5.38 6.02 63.85
N HIS A 498 4.11 5.76 64.16
CA HIS A 498 3.68 4.51 64.78
C HIS A 498 3.72 3.28 63.84
N VAL A 499 3.81 3.47 62.51
CA VAL A 499 3.71 2.39 61.50
C VAL A 499 5.07 1.70 61.28
N THR A 500 6.15 2.46 61.20
CA THR A 500 7.52 1.93 61.00
C THR A 500 7.98 0.98 62.13
N LYS A 501 7.39 1.12 63.33
CA LYS A 501 7.72 0.30 64.50
C LYS A 501 7.13 -1.12 64.48
N ASN A 502 6.29 -1.48 63.51
CA ASN A 502 5.59 -2.78 63.48
C ASN A 502 6.12 -3.77 62.44
N ILE A 503 7.36 -3.57 61.94
CA ILE A 503 7.97 -4.45 60.94
C ILE A 503 8.92 -5.46 61.61
N ASP A 504 8.74 -6.73 61.29
CA ASP A 504 9.67 -7.81 61.56
C ASP A 504 10.77 -7.81 60.47
N LEU A 505 11.97 -7.35 60.84
CA LEU A 505 13.11 -7.23 59.94
C LEU A 505 14.01 -8.45 60.03
N THR A 506 14.26 -9.11 58.90
CA THR A 506 15.27 -10.17 58.81
C THR A 506 16.50 -9.64 58.09
N LEU A 507 17.65 -9.72 58.75
CA LEU A 507 18.96 -9.32 58.23
C LEU A 507 19.88 -10.51 57.99
N HIS A 508 20.95 -10.28 57.23
CA HIS A 508 22.07 -11.22 57.17
C HIS A 508 22.82 -11.25 58.51
N PRO A 509 23.34 -12.41 59.00
CA PRO A 509 24.02 -12.52 60.29
C PRO A 509 25.18 -11.54 60.52
N ASN A 510 25.89 -11.15 59.46
CA ASN A 510 26.99 -10.18 59.55
C ASN A 510 26.55 -8.74 59.93
N LYS A 511 25.24 -8.47 60.03
CA LYS A 511 24.70 -7.18 60.47
C LYS A 511 24.43 -7.10 61.96
N GLU A 512 24.67 -8.17 62.71
CA GLU A 512 24.37 -8.22 64.15
C GLU A 512 25.03 -7.09 64.95
N SER A 513 26.28 -6.75 64.64
CA SER A 513 27.00 -5.65 65.28
C SER A 513 26.48 -4.24 64.93
N GLU A 514 25.63 -4.11 63.92
CA GLU A 514 25.02 -2.82 63.54
C GLU A 514 23.72 -2.54 64.33
N VAL A 515 23.16 -3.53 65.01
CA VAL A 515 21.90 -3.44 65.74
C VAL A 515 22.14 -2.91 67.16
N LYS A 516 21.33 -1.93 67.58
CA LYS A 516 21.36 -1.38 68.94
C LYS A 516 20.10 -1.76 69.70
N ASP A 517 20.23 -1.88 71.02
CA ASP A 517 19.13 -2.10 71.95
C ASP A 517 18.97 -0.84 72.84
N PRO A 518 18.13 0.12 72.44
CA PRO A 518 17.97 1.37 73.16
C PRO A 518 17.06 1.17 74.37
N PHE A 519 17.61 0.73 75.51
CA PHE A 519 16.89 0.58 76.80
C PHE A 519 15.77 -0.48 76.83
N VAL A 520 15.55 -1.04 78.03
CA VAL A 520 14.55 -2.10 78.24
C VAL A 520 13.13 -1.58 77.93
N GLY A 521 12.55 -2.04 76.82
CA GLY A 521 11.16 -1.78 76.45
C GLY A 521 10.94 -0.97 75.17
N GLU A 522 11.99 -0.41 74.57
CA GLU A 522 11.95 0.21 73.24
C GLU A 522 12.61 -0.76 72.24
N GLY A 523 11.93 -1.13 71.15
CA GLY A 523 12.39 -2.19 70.23
C GLY A 523 13.80 -2.01 69.67
N LYS A 524 14.32 -3.01 68.96
CA LYS A 524 15.69 -2.96 68.39
C LYS A 524 15.83 -1.86 67.35
N GLU A 525 16.93 -1.10 67.40
CA GLU A 525 17.23 -0.02 66.46
C GLU A 525 18.23 -0.48 65.39
N TRP A 526 17.95 -0.18 64.13
CA TRP A 526 18.89 -0.35 63.01
C TRP A 526 18.74 0.81 62.02
N LYS A 527 19.88 1.40 61.62
CA LYS A 527 19.99 2.58 60.72
C LYS A 527 19.10 3.77 61.13
N GLY A 528 18.94 4.02 62.42
CA GLY A 528 18.14 5.14 62.93
C GLY A 528 16.63 4.91 62.94
N HIS A 529 16.18 3.66 62.70
CA HIS A 529 14.78 3.25 62.78
C HIS A 529 14.59 2.18 63.86
N ASN A 530 13.47 2.26 64.57
CA ASN A 530 13.05 1.26 65.56
C ASN A 530 12.19 0.18 64.90
N TRP A 531 12.52 -1.07 65.13
CA TRP A 531 11.87 -2.23 64.53
C TRP A 531 11.10 -3.04 65.59
N LYS A 532 10.02 -3.71 65.18
CA LYS A 532 9.23 -4.58 66.08
C LYS A 532 10.09 -5.73 66.59
N SER A 533 10.77 -6.38 65.64
CA SER A 533 11.76 -7.41 65.90
C SER A 533 12.84 -7.35 64.83
N ILE A 534 14.05 -7.76 65.22
CA ILE A 534 15.14 -8.02 64.28
C ILE A 534 15.62 -9.44 64.52
N SER A 535 15.53 -10.25 63.47
CA SER A 535 16.06 -11.60 63.35
C SER A 535 17.18 -11.66 62.32
N PHE A 536 17.99 -12.71 62.40
CA PHE A 536 19.06 -12.98 61.44
C PHE A 536 18.72 -14.27 60.71
N ALA A 537 18.87 -14.29 59.39
CA ALA A 537 18.63 -15.49 58.59
C ALA A 537 19.55 -16.63 59.06
N GLU A 538 19.00 -17.84 59.21
CA GLU A 538 19.82 -19.03 59.46
C GLU A 538 20.64 -19.33 58.19
N ASN A 539 21.95 -19.55 58.37
CA ASN A 539 22.91 -19.78 57.27
C ASN A 539 22.53 -20.96 56.37
#